data_AF-A0AAW1JI81-F1
#
_entry.id   AF-A0AAW1JI81-F1
#
_cell.length_a   1.000
_cell.length_b   1.000
_cell.length_c   1.000
_cell.angle_alpha   90.00
_cell.angle_beta   90.00
_cell.angle_gamma   90.00
#
_symmetry.space_group_name_H-M   'P 1'
#
loop_
_entity.id
_entity.type
_entity.pdbx_description
1 polymer ?
#
loop_
_entity_poly.entity_id
_entity_poly.type
_entity_poly.pdbx_seq_one_letter_code
_entity_poly.pdbx_strand_id
1 'polypeptide(L)'
;MTNTELRLTTDTCDGVHCESGKICVIKKGHPKCVCSPKCNVSKRFSGRTPICGSDGRTYKNICRLKKRACRKRSDNLTIAYYGTCQNSCDKITCPSGRVCLLDQNLNPHCIKCARKCSPVTARHQVCGTDGVTYKSTCHLKEMACKKGMGIPLAYKGPCHRKATWPPKRNGM
;
A
#
# COMPACT_ATOMS: atom_id res chain seq x y z
N MET A 1 -23.13 5.09 -56.76
CA MET A 1 -22.66 5.89 -55.63
C MET A 1 -23.09 5.18 -54.35
N THR A 2 -22.09 4.90 -53.51
CA THR A 2 -22.13 4.50 -52.09
C THR A 2 -22.92 3.26 -51.67
N ASN A 3 -22.23 2.13 -51.80
CA ASN A 3 -21.96 1.14 -50.75
C ASN A 3 -22.73 1.36 -49.42
N THR A 4 -23.84 0.67 -49.24
CA THR A 4 -24.58 0.64 -47.98
C THR A 4 -23.74 -0.14 -46.97
N GLU A 5 -23.03 0.59 -46.11
CA GLU A 5 -22.29 0.05 -44.97
C GLU A 5 -23.21 -0.90 -44.19
N LEU A 6 -22.89 -2.19 -44.26
CA LEU A 6 -23.42 -3.19 -43.35
C LEU A 6 -22.93 -2.80 -41.95
N ARG A 7 -23.74 -2.01 -41.23
CA ARG A 7 -23.53 -1.79 -39.80
C ARG A 7 -23.71 -3.13 -39.11
N LEU A 8 -22.60 -3.86 -38.95
CA LEU A 8 -22.47 -4.97 -38.03
C LEU A 8 -22.65 -4.42 -36.61
N THR A 9 -23.89 -4.23 -36.19
CA THR A 9 -24.24 -4.08 -34.77
C THR A 9 -24.12 -5.48 -34.18
N THR A 10 -22.90 -5.92 -33.91
CA THR A 10 -22.67 -7.16 -33.19
C THR A 10 -23.15 -6.97 -31.76
N ASP A 11 -24.40 -7.32 -31.51
CA ASP A 11 -25.01 -7.38 -30.15
C ASP A 11 -24.53 -8.63 -29.37
N THR A 12 -23.54 -9.34 -29.92
CA THR A 12 -22.94 -10.56 -29.35
C THR A 12 -21.47 -10.33 -28.98
N CYS A 13 -20.90 -11.27 -28.22
CA CYS A 13 -19.49 -11.27 -27.86
C CYS A 13 -18.61 -12.05 -28.84
N ASP A 14 -19.19 -12.53 -29.95
CA ASP A 14 -18.45 -13.33 -30.93
C ASP A 14 -17.42 -12.46 -31.63
N GLY A 15 -16.18 -12.95 -31.70
CA GLY A 15 -15.05 -12.18 -32.23
C GLY A 15 -14.55 -11.03 -31.35
N VAL A 16 -15.15 -10.79 -30.17
CA VAL A 16 -14.70 -9.72 -29.26
C VAL A 16 -13.50 -10.18 -28.44
N HIS A 17 -12.34 -9.60 -28.72
CA HIS A 17 -11.12 -9.83 -27.94
C HIS A 17 -10.95 -8.76 -26.85
N CYS A 18 -10.97 -9.19 -25.58
CA CYS A 18 -10.76 -8.31 -24.44
C CYS A 18 -9.30 -8.34 -23.95
N GLU A 19 -8.83 -7.23 -23.38
CA GLU A 19 -7.56 -7.16 -22.66
C GLU A 19 -7.48 -8.23 -21.54
N SER A 20 -6.26 -8.62 -21.15
CA SER A 20 -6.01 -9.60 -20.10
C SER A 20 -6.80 -9.32 -18.81
N GLY A 21 -7.43 -10.36 -18.24
CA GLY A 21 -8.24 -10.25 -17.02
C GLY A 21 -9.65 -9.68 -17.23
N LYS A 22 -10.07 -9.44 -18.48
CA LYS A 22 -11.43 -9.06 -18.86
C LYS A 22 -12.10 -10.17 -19.66
N ILE A 23 -13.42 -10.22 -19.56
CA ILE A 23 -14.28 -11.08 -20.39
C ILE A 23 -15.32 -10.21 -21.09
N CYS A 24 -15.76 -10.62 -22.27
CA CYS A 24 -16.89 -9.96 -22.91
C CYS A 24 -18.20 -10.40 -22.25
N VAL A 25 -19.08 -9.44 -21.96
CA VAL A 25 -20.47 -9.68 -21.54
C VAL A 25 -21.40 -8.69 -22.24
N ILE A 26 -22.64 -9.10 -22.51
CA ILE A 26 -23.65 -8.19 -23.05
C ILE A 26 -24.22 -7.33 -21.92
N LYS A 27 -24.22 -6.00 -22.11
CA LYS A 27 -24.82 -5.04 -21.18
C LYS A 27 -25.63 -4.00 -21.93
N LYS A 28 -26.94 -3.96 -21.63
CA LYS A 28 -27.91 -3.09 -22.33
C LYS A 28 -27.83 -3.30 -23.85
N GLY A 29 -27.89 -4.55 -24.30
CA GLY A 29 -27.83 -4.92 -25.72
C GLY A 29 -26.44 -4.95 -26.36
N HIS A 30 -25.41 -4.36 -25.74
CA HIS A 30 -24.09 -4.23 -26.41
C HIS A 30 -22.97 -5.03 -25.73
N PRO A 31 -22.01 -5.59 -26.50
CA PRO A 31 -20.85 -6.27 -25.95
C PRO A 31 -19.94 -5.31 -25.20
N LYS A 32 -19.54 -5.68 -23.98
CA LYS A 32 -18.62 -4.91 -23.15
C LYS A 32 -17.61 -5.81 -22.49
N CYS A 33 -16.34 -5.48 -22.64
CA CYS A 33 -15.26 -6.09 -21.88
C CYS A 33 -15.31 -5.62 -20.42
N VAL A 34 -15.53 -6.54 -19.49
CA VAL A 34 -15.61 -6.27 -18.05
C VAL A 34 -14.54 -7.06 -17.28
N CYS A 35 -14.01 -6.46 -16.22
CA CYS A 35 -13.06 -7.11 -15.33
C CYS A 35 -13.67 -8.36 -14.66
N SER A 36 -13.05 -9.51 -14.92
CA SER A 36 -13.38 -10.80 -14.34
C SER A 36 -12.11 -11.50 -13.85
N PRO A 37 -11.55 -11.04 -12.70
CA PRO A 37 -10.36 -11.66 -12.15
C PRO A 37 -10.65 -13.11 -11.73
N LYS A 38 -9.71 -14.02 -11.97
CA LYS A 38 -9.78 -15.39 -11.45
C LYS A 38 -9.71 -15.35 -9.92
N CYS A 39 -10.83 -15.71 -9.28
CA CYS A 39 -11.02 -15.66 -7.83
C CYS A 39 -11.27 -17.05 -7.25
N ASN A 40 -10.51 -18.05 -7.69
CA ASN A 40 -10.53 -19.40 -7.13
C ASN A 40 -9.88 -19.35 -5.75
N VAL A 41 -10.62 -18.86 -4.77
CA VAL A 41 -10.20 -18.81 -3.37
C VAL A 41 -10.30 -20.21 -2.79
N SER A 42 -9.17 -20.77 -2.35
CA SER A 42 -9.17 -22.03 -1.60
C SER A 42 -10.07 -21.90 -0.37
N LYS A 43 -10.81 -22.96 -0.01
CA LYS A 43 -11.76 -22.96 1.13
C LYS A 43 -11.16 -22.44 2.46
N ARG A 44 -9.82 -22.48 2.62
CA ARG A 44 -9.06 -21.94 3.77
C ARG A 44 -9.07 -20.41 3.88
N PHE A 45 -9.24 -19.69 2.78
CA PHE A 45 -9.39 -18.24 2.74
C PHE A 45 -10.72 -17.94 2.07
N SER A 46 -11.81 -18.29 2.76
CA SER A 46 -13.15 -18.04 2.27
C SER A 46 -13.19 -16.60 1.73
N GLY A 47 -13.64 -16.43 0.48
CA GLY A 47 -13.74 -15.13 -0.20
C GLY A 47 -14.76 -14.18 0.43
N ARG A 48 -14.93 -14.27 1.75
CA ARG A 48 -15.83 -13.52 2.62
C ARG A 48 -15.05 -12.75 3.68
N THR A 49 -13.76 -13.07 3.92
CA THR A 49 -12.95 -12.35 4.89
C THR A 49 -12.54 -10.98 4.34
N PRO A 50 -12.78 -9.89 5.09
CA PRO A 50 -12.33 -8.57 4.69
C PRO A 50 -10.80 -8.48 4.65
N ILE A 51 -10.31 -7.57 3.83
CA ILE A 51 -8.87 -7.26 3.70
C ILE A 51 -8.69 -5.74 3.64
N CYS A 52 -7.54 -5.27 4.09
CA CYS A 52 -7.09 -3.90 3.86
C CYS A 52 -6.21 -3.88 2.61
N GLY A 53 -6.55 -3.04 1.63
CA GLY A 53 -5.73 -2.86 0.43
C GLY A 53 -4.56 -1.90 0.67
N SER A 54 -3.55 -1.97 -0.18
CA SER A 54 -2.44 -1.01 -0.20
C SER A 54 -2.87 0.44 -0.49
N ASP A 55 -4.11 0.65 -0.93
CA ASP A 55 -4.74 1.98 -1.06
C ASP A 55 -5.48 2.46 0.20
N GLY A 56 -5.27 1.80 1.35
CA GLY A 56 -5.88 2.17 2.63
C GLY A 56 -7.39 1.90 2.70
N ARG A 57 -7.94 1.12 1.76
CA ARG A 57 -9.38 0.81 1.71
C ARG A 57 -9.66 -0.62 2.16
N THR A 58 -10.75 -0.77 2.92
CA THR A 58 -11.29 -2.08 3.25
C THR A 58 -12.04 -2.66 2.04
N TYR A 59 -11.69 -3.88 1.67
CA TYR A 59 -12.43 -4.66 0.68
C TYR A 59 -13.12 -5.83 1.37
N LYS A 60 -14.37 -6.10 0.96
CA LYS A 60 -15.13 -7.26 1.43
C LYS A 60 -14.38 -8.59 1.26
N ASN A 61 -13.53 -8.67 0.23
CA ASN A 61 -12.65 -9.82 -0.03
C ASN A 61 -11.61 -9.49 -1.11
N ILE A 62 -10.65 -10.40 -1.29
CA ILE A 62 -9.61 -10.33 -2.33
C ILE A 62 -10.17 -10.17 -3.75
N CYS A 63 -11.33 -10.75 -4.06
CA CYS A 63 -11.91 -10.65 -5.39
C CYS A 63 -12.37 -9.23 -5.72
N ARG A 64 -12.94 -8.52 -4.73
CA ARG A 64 -13.32 -7.11 -4.87
C ARG A 64 -12.09 -6.22 -5.07
N LEU A 65 -10.99 -6.50 -4.37
CA LEU A 65 -9.71 -5.81 -4.58
C LEU A 65 -9.20 -6.03 -6.01
N LYS A 66 -9.06 -7.29 -6.45
CA LYS A 66 -8.60 -7.63 -7.82
C LYS A 66 -9.49 -7.00 -8.90
N LYS A 67 -10.80 -6.97 -8.68
CA LYS A 67 -11.75 -6.36 -9.63
C LYS A 67 -11.54 -4.85 -9.73
N ARG A 68 -11.24 -4.18 -8.62
CA ARG A 68 -10.90 -2.76 -8.61
C ARG A 68 -9.54 -2.50 -9.25
N ALA A 69 -8.53 -3.31 -8.95
CA ALA A 69 -7.20 -3.24 -9.56
C ALA A 69 -7.31 -3.26 -11.10
N CYS A 70 -8.03 -4.25 -11.65
CA CYS A 70 -8.31 -4.32 -13.08
C CYS A 70 -9.06 -3.09 -13.61
N ARG A 71 -10.11 -2.62 -12.92
CA ARG A 71 -10.88 -1.44 -13.36
C ARG A 71 -10.06 -0.16 -13.36
N LYS A 72 -9.10 -0.05 -12.45
CA LYS A 72 -8.21 1.11 -12.32
C LYS A 72 -6.90 0.95 -13.09
N ARG A 73 -6.72 -0.16 -13.82
CA ARG A 73 -5.44 -0.52 -14.48
C ARG A 73 -4.25 -0.34 -13.52
N SER A 74 -4.41 -0.83 -12.30
CA SER A 74 -3.44 -0.65 -11.22
C SER A 74 -2.89 -2.00 -10.80
N ASP A 75 -1.64 -2.25 -11.18
CA ASP A 75 -0.92 -3.47 -10.80
C ASP A 75 -0.31 -3.37 -9.39
N ASN A 76 -0.26 -2.16 -8.81
CA ASN A 76 0.26 -1.88 -7.48
C ASN A 76 -0.78 -2.03 -6.36
N LEU A 77 -2.07 -2.21 -6.70
CA LEU A 77 -3.12 -2.46 -5.71
C LEU A 77 -3.04 -3.90 -5.21
N THR A 78 -2.53 -4.06 -3.99
CA THR A 78 -2.25 -5.35 -3.36
C THR A 78 -2.87 -5.41 -1.97
N ILE A 79 -2.78 -6.56 -1.29
CA ILE A 79 -3.23 -6.69 0.10
C ILE A 79 -2.16 -6.07 1.00
N ALA A 80 -2.55 -5.10 1.83
CA ALA A 80 -1.69 -4.58 2.90
C ALA A 80 -1.68 -5.57 4.08
N TYR A 81 -2.85 -5.97 4.56
CA TYR A 81 -3.05 -6.97 5.62
C TYR A 81 -4.47 -7.57 5.57
N TYR A 82 -4.66 -8.68 6.29
CA TYR A 82 -5.97 -9.33 6.43
C TYR A 82 -6.81 -8.64 7.51
N GLY A 83 -8.13 -8.61 7.33
CA GLY A 83 -9.05 -7.85 8.19
C GLY A 83 -9.44 -6.51 7.57
N THR A 84 -10.31 -5.75 8.23
CA THR A 84 -10.64 -4.38 7.80
C THR A 84 -9.48 -3.44 8.10
N CYS A 85 -9.34 -2.35 7.33
CA CYS A 85 -8.36 -1.32 7.67
C CYS A 85 -8.64 -0.76 9.08
N GLN A 86 -7.58 -0.55 9.86
CA GLN A 86 -7.61 -0.01 11.21
C GLN A 86 -6.88 1.34 11.26
N ASN A 87 -6.90 1.98 12.43
CA ASN A 87 -6.14 3.18 12.77
C ASN A 87 -5.07 2.94 13.86
N SER A 88 -4.82 1.67 14.22
CA SER A 88 -3.76 1.26 15.14
C SER A 88 -3.14 -0.07 14.72
N CYS A 89 -1.97 -0.40 15.27
CA CYS A 89 -1.28 -1.67 15.00
C CYS A 89 -1.65 -2.81 15.97
N ASP A 90 -2.47 -2.55 17.00
CA ASP A 90 -2.69 -3.48 18.12
C ASP A 90 -3.28 -4.84 17.71
N LYS A 91 -4.07 -4.85 16.64
CA LYS A 91 -4.79 -6.03 16.13
C LYS A 91 -4.31 -6.47 14.75
N ILE A 92 -3.23 -5.88 14.23
CA ILE A 92 -2.74 -6.16 12.88
C ILE A 92 -1.62 -7.17 12.92
N THR A 93 -1.85 -8.31 12.27
CA THR A 93 -0.81 -9.29 12.00
C THR A 93 -0.32 -9.13 10.57
N CYS A 94 0.91 -8.63 10.42
CA CYS A 94 1.50 -8.41 9.11
C CYS A 94 2.02 -9.70 8.46
N PRO A 95 1.77 -9.92 7.15
CA PRO A 95 2.19 -11.14 6.47
C PRO A 95 3.70 -11.19 6.23
N SER A 96 4.26 -12.41 6.27
CA SER A 96 5.66 -12.71 5.94
C SER A 96 6.69 -12.01 6.87
N GLY A 97 6.38 -11.90 8.17
CA GLY A 97 7.32 -11.33 9.16
C GLY A 97 7.58 -9.83 8.99
N ARG A 98 6.69 -9.12 8.30
CA ARG A 98 6.68 -7.66 8.24
C ARG A 98 6.29 -7.07 9.59
N VAL A 99 6.67 -5.82 9.83
CA VAL A 99 6.30 -5.09 11.04
C VAL A 99 5.23 -4.05 10.70
N CYS A 100 4.26 -3.90 11.60
CA CYS A 100 3.24 -2.86 11.50
C CYS A 100 3.82 -1.54 12.00
N LEU A 101 3.71 -0.49 11.18
CA LEU A 101 4.15 0.87 11.50
C LEU A 101 3.00 1.84 11.22
N LEU A 102 2.72 2.76 12.14
CA LEU A 102 1.79 3.86 11.87
C LEU A 102 2.48 4.99 11.09
N ASP A 103 1.78 5.54 10.11
CA ASP A 103 2.16 6.82 9.49
C ASP A 103 1.68 8.02 10.31
N GLN A 104 1.96 9.24 9.83
CA GLN A 104 1.57 10.49 10.48
C GLN A 104 0.05 10.69 10.59
N ASN A 105 -0.74 9.95 9.82
CA ASN A 105 -2.20 9.98 9.83
C ASN A 105 -2.79 8.80 10.63
N LEU A 106 -1.95 8.08 11.38
CA LEU A 106 -2.31 6.86 12.12
C LEU A 106 -2.80 5.71 11.22
N ASN A 107 -2.45 5.72 9.92
CA ASN A 107 -2.73 4.56 9.08
C ASN A 107 -1.67 3.49 9.32
N PRO A 108 -2.06 2.23 9.53
CA PRO A 108 -1.13 1.12 9.67
C PRO A 108 -0.56 0.65 8.34
N HIS A 109 0.75 0.47 8.29
CA HIS A 109 1.49 -0.04 7.13
C HIS A 109 2.33 -1.25 7.52
N CYS A 110 2.13 -2.37 6.83
CA CYS A 110 2.96 -3.56 6.99
C CYS A 110 4.21 -3.46 6.11
N ILE A 111 5.37 -3.17 6.71
CA ILE A 111 6.62 -2.93 6.00
C ILE A 111 7.70 -3.97 6.35
N LYS A 112 8.66 -4.14 5.44
CA LYS A 112 9.88 -4.91 5.75
C LYS A 112 10.90 -3.97 6.37
N CYS A 113 11.33 -4.25 7.60
CA CYS A 113 12.41 -3.49 8.21
C CYS A 113 13.74 -3.74 7.49
N ALA A 114 14.58 -2.70 7.41
CA ALA A 114 15.98 -2.86 7.05
C ALA A 114 16.64 -3.78 8.09
N ARG A 115 17.30 -4.85 7.64
CA ARG A 115 17.94 -5.83 8.54
C ARG A 115 19.41 -5.54 8.81
N LYS A 116 20.06 -4.76 7.94
CA LYS A 116 21.46 -4.40 8.04
C LYS A 116 21.64 -2.99 7.52
N CYS A 117 22.29 -2.15 8.32
CA CYS A 117 22.81 -0.87 7.89
C CYS A 117 24.31 -1.01 7.64
N SER A 118 24.81 -0.35 6.59
CA SER A 118 26.26 -0.31 6.33
C SER A 118 26.99 0.39 7.49
N PRO A 119 28.24 0.01 7.77
CA PRO A 119 29.11 0.78 8.66
C PRO A 119 29.22 2.23 8.17
N VAL A 120 29.14 3.18 9.11
CA VAL A 120 29.13 4.62 8.83
C VAL A 120 30.00 5.34 9.86
N THR A 121 30.60 6.46 9.45
CA THR A 121 31.37 7.33 10.35
C THR A 121 30.47 8.38 11.03
N ALA A 122 31.00 9.06 12.05
CA ALA A 122 30.28 10.05 12.87
C ALA A 122 29.60 11.18 12.06
N ARG A 123 30.14 11.55 10.90
CA ARG A 123 29.52 12.55 10.01
C ARG A 123 28.11 12.22 9.51
N HIS A 124 27.70 10.95 9.61
CA HIS A 124 26.37 10.50 9.20
C HIS A 124 25.34 10.53 10.32
N GLN A 125 25.75 10.87 11.55
CA GLN A 125 24.86 10.89 12.69
C GLN A 125 23.66 11.80 12.45
N VAL A 126 22.54 11.43 13.06
CA VAL A 126 21.29 12.19 12.99
C VAL A 126 20.59 12.20 14.34
N CYS A 127 19.87 13.28 14.63
CA CYS A 127 19.04 13.40 15.81
C CYS A 127 17.60 13.05 15.47
N GLY A 128 17.02 12.09 16.18
CA GLY A 128 15.59 11.80 16.13
C GLY A 128 14.79 12.82 16.94
N THR A 129 13.50 12.94 16.62
CA THR A 129 12.54 13.73 17.43
C THR A 129 12.29 13.15 18.82
N ASP A 130 12.73 11.91 19.07
CA ASP A 130 12.80 11.27 20.37
C ASP A 130 14.03 11.69 21.20
N GLY A 131 14.83 12.63 20.71
CA GLY A 131 16.02 13.13 21.38
C GLY A 131 17.21 12.16 21.36
N VAL A 132 17.14 11.08 20.56
CA VAL A 132 18.20 10.06 20.45
C VAL A 132 19.09 10.34 19.24
N THR A 133 20.40 10.24 19.45
CA THR A 133 21.37 10.29 18.36
C THR A 133 21.51 8.91 17.71
N TYR A 134 21.24 8.82 16.42
CA TYR A 134 21.39 7.60 15.62
C TYR A 134 22.64 7.68 14.75
N LYS A 135 23.30 6.52 14.53
CA LYS A 135 24.53 6.42 13.73
C LYS A 135 24.36 6.89 12.28
N SER A 136 23.16 6.68 11.71
CA SER A 136 22.74 7.26 10.43
C SER A 136 21.23 7.23 10.27
N THR A 137 20.73 7.83 9.19
CA THR A 137 19.32 7.73 8.77
C THR A 137 18.83 6.29 8.61
N CYS A 138 19.71 5.35 8.20
CA CYS A 138 19.38 3.93 8.14
C CYS A 138 19.09 3.38 9.53
N HIS A 139 19.98 3.64 10.49
CA HIS A 139 19.84 3.14 11.86
C HIS A 139 18.62 3.76 12.58
N LEU A 140 18.30 5.02 12.29
CA LEU A 140 17.06 5.65 12.77
C LEU A 140 15.82 4.92 12.23
N LYS A 141 15.76 4.66 10.92
CA LYS A 141 14.64 3.94 10.29
C LYS A 141 14.54 2.49 10.77
N GLU A 142 15.67 1.83 10.97
CA GLU A 142 15.73 0.48 11.52
C GLU A 142 15.10 0.43 12.92
N MET A 143 15.49 1.36 13.80
CA MET A 143 14.95 1.43 15.16
C MET A 143 13.48 1.81 15.19
N ALA A 144 13.06 2.79 14.39
CA ALA A 144 11.65 3.15 14.22
C ALA A 144 10.81 1.94 13.78
N CYS A 145 11.31 1.19 12.80
CA CYS A 145 10.65 -0.01 12.30
C CYS A 145 10.55 -1.10 13.38
N LYS A 146 11.63 -1.35 14.13
CA LYS A 146 11.63 -2.32 15.25
C LYS A 146 10.68 -1.91 16.38
N LYS A 147 10.53 -0.61 16.66
CA LYS A 147 9.59 -0.08 17.66
C LYS A 147 8.13 -0.04 17.19
N GLY A 148 7.86 -0.20 15.90
CA GLY A 148 6.49 -0.11 15.34
C GLY A 148 5.93 1.31 15.28
N MET A 149 6.76 2.33 15.49
CA MET A 149 6.36 3.74 15.43
C MET A 149 7.41 4.57 14.68
N GLY A 150 6.94 5.40 13.76
CA GLY A 150 7.81 6.32 13.03
C GLY A 150 8.52 7.28 13.97
N ILE A 151 9.84 7.42 13.82
CA ILE A 151 10.64 8.43 14.52
C ILE A 151 11.03 9.46 13.46
N PRO A 152 10.37 10.63 13.39
CA PRO A 152 10.78 11.68 12.49
C PRO A 152 12.23 12.12 12.76
N LEU A 153 12.95 12.42 11.69
CA LEU A 153 14.25 13.06 11.76
C LEU A 153 14.08 14.50 12.28
N ALA A 154 14.72 14.85 13.39
CA ALA A 154 14.75 16.22 13.87
C ALA A 154 15.75 17.07 13.07
N TYR A 155 17.01 16.64 13.01
CA TYR A 155 18.07 17.31 12.24
C TYR A 155 19.29 16.39 12.00
N LYS A 156 20.18 16.81 11.09
CA LYS A 156 21.47 16.13 10.84
C LYS A 156 22.47 16.47 11.94
N GLY A 157 23.31 15.51 12.29
CA GLY A 157 24.26 15.61 13.41
C GLY A 157 23.74 14.97 14.70
N PRO A 158 24.57 14.93 15.76
CA PRO A 158 24.16 14.41 17.06
C PRO A 158 23.15 15.33 17.74
N CYS A 159 22.31 14.76 18.62
CA CYS A 159 21.41 15.55 19.44
C CYS A 159 22.18 16.44 20.42
N HIS A 160 21.75 17.69 20.56
CA HIS A 160 22.29 18.61 21.56
C HIS A 160 21.62 18.39 22.92
N ARG A 161 22.35 18.61 24.04
CA ARG A 161 21.84 18.51 25.43
C ARG A 161 20.64 19.45 25.74
N LYS A 162 20.22 20.31 24.81
CA LYS A 162 19.07 21.24 24.90
C LYS A 162 18.01 21.01 23.82
N ALA A 163 18.02 19.85 23.14
CA ALA A 163 17.06 19.52 22.09
C ALA A 163 15.66 19.20 22.68
N THR A 164 14.97 20.23 23.16
CA THR A 164 13.51 20.18 23.30
C THR A 164 12.90 20.66 22.00
N TRP A 165 11.93 19.91 21.49
CA TRP A 165 11.05 20.39 20.43
C TRP A 165 9.90 21.18 21.08
N PRO A 166 9.55 22.39 20.60
CA PRO A 166 10.12 23.10 19.45
C PRO A 166 11.42 23.85 19.80
N PRO A 167 12.34 24.04 18.82
CA PRO A 167 13.54 24.83 19.04
C PRO A 167 13.18 26.27 19.40
N LYS A 168 13.72 26.78 20.50
CA LYS A 168 13.64 28.22 20.81
C LYS A 168 14.29 28.97 19.65
N ARG A 169 13.49 29.76 18.92
CA ARG A 169 14.02 30.83 18.06
C ARG A 169 14.78 31.76 19.00
N ASN A 170 16.11 31.74 18.94
CA ASN A 170 16.88 32.81 19.57
C ASN A 170 16.52 34.09 18.82
N GLY A 171 15.83 34.99 19.50
CA GLY A 171 15.57 36.34 19.01
C GLY A 171 16.86 37.14 18.99
N MET A 172 17.01 37.90 17.89
CA MET A 172 17.88 39.07 17.63
C MET A 172 19.19 39.16 18.40
#